data_AF-A0A6A6YYX6-F1
#
_entry.id   AF-A0A6A6YYX6-F1
#
_cell.length_a   1.000
_cell.length_b   1.000
_cell.length_c   1.000
_cell.angle_alpha   90.00
_cell.angle_beta   90.00
_cell.angle_gamma   90.00
#
_symmetry.space_group_name_H-M   'P 1'
#
loop_
_entity.id
_entity.type
_entity.pdbx_description
1 polymer ?
#
loop_
_entity_poly.entity_id
_entity_poly.type
_entity_poly.pdbx_seq_one_letter_code
_entity_poly.pdbx_strand_id
1 'polypeptide(L)'
;MAHRLVAGLHSFWPRPNHDSSHLDFRVFVDALRKDGDLAEINDEVDPHLEVAAITRRVYERRAKTPLFNNVKAASLEDIIDRMLSAKKTAPIPPIHVSTGPCKERKILGEDVDLTKLPVPLLNKADGGDYIQTLGINIVQHLTEPWTNWSIARAMIHDKNRMADVPYAIALGAPPIAVMAASMPLPAGVTEAEYVGSLCGSPLELVKCETNDIYVPANSEIVLEGTISVTDRGKEGLFGEMHGYSFLDEELDQPLYKVNAITHRENAILPLSVPGRATGPDETHTMIGTLASAKIRQLLQDNVHRLLVVGDDINPFNFNDVMWAFATRCRPSMDEFHFADVDAYPLVPYMSHGPGTKLTGGKVVGNCLLPLEYEMEQNWVTCDFANGYPEDVKEKVLERWDRFGLE
;
A
#
# COMPACT_ATOMS: atom_id res chain seq x y z
N MET A 1 -26.41 -34.89 43.47
CA MET A 1 -24.98 -34.73 43.83
C MET A 1 -24.21 -34.82 42.51
N ALA A 2 -23.53 -33.76 42.05
CA ALA A 2 -22.21 -33.28 42.49
C ALA A 2 -21.08 -34.20 41.96
N HIS A 3 -20.00 -33.74 41.33
CA HIS A 3 -19.50 -32.37 41.09
C HIS A 3 -18.75 -32.21 39.74
N ARG A 4 -18.36 -30.96 39.45
CA ARG A 4 -17.50 -30.45 38.36
C ARG A 4 -16.32 -31.35 37.97
N LEU A 5 -15.94 -31.30 36.68
CA LEU A 5 -14.62 -30.78 36.27
C LEU A 5 -14.58 -30.42 34.77
N VAL A 6 -14.19 -29.17 34.47
CA VAL A 6 -13.81 -28.70 33.13
C VAL A 6 -12.50 -27.94 33.27
N ALA A 7 -11.41 -28.55 32.80
CA ALA A 7 -10.08 -27.98 32.64
C ALA A 7 -9.23 -28.99 31.82
N GLY A 8 -8.29 -28.57 30.98
CA GLY A 8 -8.01 -27.23 30.49
C GLY A 8 -6.68 -27.18 29.72
N LEU A 9 -6.65 -26.49 28.57
CA LEU A 9 -5.43 -26.22 27.80
C LEU A 9 -5.44 -24.76 27.32
N HIS A 10 -4.90 -23.89 28.18
CA HIS A 10 -4.58 -22.50 27.89
C HIS A 10 -3.16 -22.19 28.39
N SER A 11 -2.64 -21.03 27.99
CA SER A 11 -1.37 -20.43 28.43
C SER A 11 -0.11 -21.30 28.29
N PHE A 12 0.37 -21.41 27.05
CA PHE A 12 1.81 -21.41 26.75
C PHE A 12 2.16 -20.21 25.85
N TRP A 13 1.80 -19.00 26.28
CA TRP A 13 2.43 -17.74 25.87
C TRP A 13 1.88 -16.61 26.77
N PRO A 14 2.72 -15.73 27.35
CA PRO A 14 2.22 -14.51 27.94
C PRO A 14 1.77 -13.57 26.81
N ARG A 15 0.47 -13.26 26.74
CA ARG A 15 0.01 -12.08 25.99
C ARG A 15 0.18 -10.86 26.90
N PRO A 16 1.08 -9.91 26.61
CA PRO A 16 1.01 -8.59 27.23
C PRO A 16 -0.16 -7.82 26.61
N ASN A 17 -0.83 -6.96 27.39
CA ASN A 17 -1.91 -6.11 26.86
C ASN A 17 -1.34 -5.12 25.81
N HIS A 18 -1.53 -5.43 24.52
CA HIS A 18 -1.18 -4.59 23.36
C HIS A 18 -2.37 -4.44 22.39
N ASP A 19 -3.59 -4.81 22.81
CA ASP A 19 -4.77 -5.10 21.97
C ASP A 19 -5.33 -3.92 21.13
N SER A 20 -4.65 -2.78 21.00
CA SER A 20 -5.09 -1.66 20.16
C SER A 20 -3.99 -0.86 19.42
N SER A 21 -2.71 -1.25 19.46
CA SER A 21 -1.65 -0.52 18.75
C SER A 21 -1.88 -0.44 17.23
N HIS A 22 -2.48 -1.49 16.67
CA HIS A 22 -2.87 -1.55 15.26
C HIS A 22 -4.03 -0.60 14.88
N LEU A 23 -4.77 -0.05 15.85
CA LEU A 23 -5.96 0.82 15.67
C LEU A 23 -5.75 2.30 16.05
N ASP A 24 -4.62 2.66 16.67
CA ASP A 24 -4.23 4.06 16.95
C ASP A 24 -2.71 4.20 16.78
N PHE A 25 -2.30 5.06 15.85
CA PHE A 25 -0.90 5.30 15.51
C PHE A 25 -0.08 5.77 16.72
N ARG A 26 -0.67 6.53 17.65
CA ARG A 26 0.03 6.99 18.85
C ARG A 26 0.30 5.83 19.84
N VAL A 27 -0.63 4.87 19.92
CA VAL A 27 -0.45 3.65 20.72
C VAL A 27 0.59 2.70 20.08
N PHE A 28 0.76 2.76 18.75
CA PHE A 28 1.87 2.08 18.07
C PHE A 28 3.23 2.70 18.39
N VAL A 29 3.37 4.03 18.36
CA VAL A 29 4.60 4.73 18.79
C VAL A 29 4.94 4.42 20.25
N ASP A 30 3.94 4.40 21.13
CA ASP A 30 4.13 4.01 22.54
C ASP A 30 4.56 2.55 22.72
N ALA A 31 4.10 1.63 21.86
CA ALA A 31 4.56 0.25 21.83
C ALA A 31 6.03 0.15 21.41
N LEU A 32 6.45 0.81 20.32
CA LEU A 32 7.85 0.86 19.89
C LEU A 32 8.77 1.40 21.01
N ARG A 33 8.33 2.45 21.73
CA ARG A 33 9.09 2.98 22.89
C ARG A 33 9.25 1.94 23.99
N LYS A 34 8.16 1.25 24.35
CA LYS A 34 8.13 0.23 25.41
C LYS A 34 8.96 -1.00 25.07
N ASP A 35 8.90 -1.46 23.82
CA ASP A 35 9.65 -2.62 23.34
C ASP A 35 11.13 -2.28 23.06
N GLY A 36 11.48 -1.00 23.18
CA GLY A 36 12.86 -0.48 23.11
C GLY A 36 13.34 -0.22 21.69
N ASP A 37 12.46 -0.22 20.69
CA ASP A 37 12.77 -0.06 19.27
C ASP A 37 12.54 1.38 18.75
N LEU A 38 12.14 2.31 19.62
CA LEU A 38 12.11 3.75 19.33
C LEU A 38 13.41 4.45 19.78
N ALA A 39 13.83 5.46 19.04
CA ALA A 39 14.87 6.42 19.42
C ALA A 39 14.32 7.85 19.33
N GLU A 40 14.23 8.55 20.46
CA GLU A 40 13.77 9.94 20.49
C GLU A 40 14.91 10.92 20.21
N ILE A 41 14.78 11.67 19.13
CA ILE A 41 15.72 12.69 18.68
C ILE A 41 15.16 14.04 19.11
N ASN A 42 15.79 14.62 20.14
CA ASN A 42 15.39 15.86 20.78
C ASN A 42 16.30 17.05 20.41
N ASP A 43 17.45 16.76 19.80
CA ASP A 43 18.28 17.77 19.13
C ASP A 43 17.52 18.38 17.94
N GLU A 44 17.80 19.64 17.61
CA GLU A 44 17.20 20.30 16.43
C GLU A 44 17.68 19.60 15.15
N VAL A 45 16.73 19.23 14.29
CA VAL A 45 17.02 18.64 12.96
C VAL A 45 16.33 19.44 11.85
N ASP A 46 17.02 19.57 10.72
CA ASP A 46 16.48 20.29 9.56
C ASP A 46 15.51 19.38 8.75
N PRO A 47 14.28 19.81 8.44
CA PRO A 47 13.40 19.05 7.55
C PRO A 47 13.99 18.92 6.14
N HIS A 48 14.84 19.83 5.70
CA HIS A 48 15.49 19.75 4.40
C HIS A 48 16.63 18.71 4.42
N LEU A 49 16.35 17.52 3.87
CA LEU A 49 17.26 16.37 3.70
C LEU A 49 17.79 15.70 4.98
N GLU A 50 17.94 16.36 6.13
CA GLU A 50 18.56 15.75 7.31
C GLU A 50 17.66 14.68 7.97
N VAL A 51 16.38 15.02 8.24
CA VAL A 51 15.37 14.05 8.73
C VAL A 51 15.31 12.80 7.84
N ALA A 52 15.32 13.00 6.52
CA ALA A 52 15.27 11.91 5.55
C ALA A 52 16.59 11.12 5.48
N ALA A 53 17.75 11.76 5.54
CA ALA A 53 19.05 11.08 5.55
C ALA A 53 19.26 10.22 6.82
N ILE A 54 18.81 10.71 7.98
CA ILE A 54 18.80 9.94 9.23
C ILE A 54 17.91 8.71 9.07
N THR A 55 16.67 8.89 8.57
CA THR A 55 15.70 7.81 8.35
C THR A 55 16.21 6.77 7.34
N ARG A 56 16.76 7.23 6.21
CA ARG A 56 17.38 6.38 5.18
C ARG A 56 18.53 5.53 5.75
N ARG A 57 19.32 6.11 6.65
CA ARG A 57 20.42 5.43 7.37
C ARG A 57 19.94 4.46 8.44
N VAL A 58 18.78 4.70 9.06
CA VAL A 58 18.14 3.72 9.97
C VAL A 58 17.81 2.43 9.21
N TYR A 59 17.16 2.51 8.05
CA TYR A 59 16.84 1.33 7.23
C TYR A 59 18.10 0.54 6.81
N GLU A 60 19.15 1.22 6.34
CA GLU A 60 20.44 0.60 5.97
C GLU A 60 21.11 -0.15 7.13
N ARG A 61 20.89 0.31 8.36
CA ARG A 61 21.54 -0.25 9.57
C ARG A 61 20.63 -1.18 10.35
N ARG A 62 19.33 -1.27 10.01
CA ARG A 62 18.29 -1.90 10.83
C ARG A 62 18.35 -1.40 12.27
N ALA A 63 18.47 -0.08 12.41
CA ALA A 63 18.46 0.61 13.69
C ALA A 63 17.00 0.87 14.14
N LYS A 64 16.87 1.42 15.35
CA LYS A 64 15.60 1.84 15.95
C LYS A 64 14.87 2.87 15.09
N THR A 65 13.53 2.84 15.10
CA THR A 65 12.67 3.88 14.51
C THR A 65 12.96 5.25 15.13
N PRO A 66 13.31 6.28 14.35
CA PRO A 66 13.52 7.62 14.87
C PRO A 66 12.18 8.33 15.12
N LEU A 67 12.04 8.99 16.26
CA LEU A 67 10.99 9.98 16.51
C LEU A 67 11.66 11.35 16.68
N PHE A 68 11.44 12.23 15.72
CA PHE A 68 12.00 13.58 15.73
C PHE A 68 11.07 14.53 16.50
N ASN A 69 11.42 14.82 17.76
CA ASN A 69 10.62 15.68 18.64
C ASN A 69 10.86 17.18 18.38
N ASN A 70 11.98 17.54 17.73
CA ASN A 70 12.41 18.91 17.50
C ASN A 70 12.82 19.13 16.02
N VAL A 71 11.88 18.90 15.10
CA VAL A 71 12.06 19.31 13.70
C VAL A 71 11.92 20.82 13.62
N LYS A 72 12.90 21.46 12.98
CA LYS A 72 13.02 22.91 12.82
C LYS A 72 11.84 23.50 12.03
N ALA A 73 10.84 23.98 12.77
CA ALA A 73 9.58 24.51 12.24
C ALA A 73 9.60 26.04 12.10
N ALA A 74 8.62 26.58 11.35
CA ALA A 74 8.23 27.97 11.49
C ALA A 74 7.55 28.20 12.87
N SER A 75 8.01 29.22 13.58
CA SER A 75 7.70 29.59 14.99
C SER A 75 6.24 30.01 15.27
N LEU A 76 5.62 29.87 16.46
CA LEU A 76 5.92 29.18 17.74
C LEU A 76 4.66 29.13 18.68
N GLU A 77 4.83 28.65 19.92
CA GLU A 77 4.10 29.00 21.17
C GLU A 77 2.65 28.52 21.48
N ASP A 78 1.67 28.52 20.57
CA ASP A 78 0.21 28.45 20.92
C ASP A 78 -0.38 27.06 21.36
N ILE A 79 0.44 26.06 21.66
CA ILE A 79 -0.02 24.65 21.74
C ILE A 79 -0.44 24.20 23.17
N ILE A 80 0.10 24.80 24.22
CA ILE A 80 0.18 24.19 25.58
C ILE A 80 -1.17 23.96 26.31
N ASP A 81 -2.24 24.70 25.99
CA ASP A 81 -3.35 24.95 26.93
C ASP A 81 -4.56 23.98 26.91
N ARG A 82 -4.58 22.91 26.08
CA ARG A 82 -5.84 22.14 25.79
C ARG A 82 -5.95 20.68 26.24
N MET A 83 -5.23 20.37 27.32
CA MET A 83 -5.80 19.79 28.56
C MET A 83 -7.15 19.01 28.50
N LEU A 84 -7.10 17.73 28.95
CA LEU A 84 -8.14 16.98 29.71
C LEU A 84 -9.25 16.15 28.99
N SER A 85 -8.83 14.99 28.43
CA SER A 85 -9.24 13.63 28.86
C SER A 85 -10.73 13.21 29.09
N ALA A 86 -11.22 12.23 28.31
CA ALA A 86 -11.94 11.02 28.78
C ALA A 86 -12.32 10.04 27.62
N LYS A 87 -12.26 8.70 27.82
CA LYS A 87 -12.80 7.66 26.89
C LYS A 87 -12.98 6.29 27.58
N LYS A 88 -13.90 5.42 27.09
CA LYS A 88 -13.99 3.92 27.20
C LYS A 88 -15.44 3.40 26.94
N THR A 89 -15.77 2.30 26.25
CA THR A 89 -15.21 1.55 25.09
C THR A 89 -16.08 0.29 24.81
N ALA A 90 -16.41 -0.03 23.54
CA ALA A 90 -16.71 -1.39 23.02
C ALA A 90 -16.90 -1.36 21.47
N PRO A 91 -16.69 -2.47 20.71
CA PRO A 91 -16.60 -2.43 19.25
C PRO A 91 -17.89 -2.83 18.50
N ILE A 92 -18.25 -2.07 17.45
CA ILE A 92 -19.47 -2.13 16.61
C ILE A 92 -19.04 -1.78 15.16
N PRO A 93 -19.60 -2.32 14.05
CA PRO A 93 -19.25 -1.94 12.65
C PRO A 93 -19.03 -0.43 12.39
N PRO A 94 -18.15 -0.05 11.43
CA PRO A 94 -17.31 1.16 11.44
C PRO A 94 -18.01 2.39 12.01
N ILE A 95 -17.61 2.75 13.23
CA ILE A 95 -18.41 3.64 14.06
C ILE A 95 -18.23 5.06 13.55
N HIS A 96 -19.28 5.60 12.92
CA HIS A 96 -19.38 7.01 12.56
C HIS A 96 -19.47 7.83 13.86
N VAL A 97 -18.32 8.30 14.34
CA VAL A 97 -18.22 9.12 15.56
C VAL A 97 -18.44 10.60 15.21
N SER A 98 -19.10 11.34 16.09
CA SER A 98 -19.37 12.77 15.91
C SER A 98 -18.13 13.65 16.10
N THR A 99 -17.04 13.10 16.64
CA THR A 99 -15.72 13.72 16.76
C THR A 99 -14.66 12.64 17.00
N GLY A 100 -13.39 12.96 16.78
CA GLY A 100 -12.25 12.08 17.04
C GLY A 100 -10.96 12.89 17.26
N PRO A 101 -9.87 12.26 17.73
CA PRO A 101 -8.60 12.95 17.95
C PRO A 101 -8.10 13.80 16.77
N CYS A 102 -8.30 13.34 15.52
CA CYS A 102 -7.89 14.11 14.34
C CYS A 102 -8.61 15.47 14.18
N LYS A 103 -9.63 15.77 15.01
CA LYS A 103 -10.40 17.03 15.01
C LYS A 103 -10.04 17.97 16.17
N GLU A 104 -9.00 17.67 16.94
CA GLU A 104 -8.52 18.48 18.09
C GLU A 104 -8.09 19.90 17.69
N ARG A 105 -7.43 20.05 16.53
CA ARG A 105 -7.07 21.33 15.91
C ARG A 105 -7.57 21.36 14.46
N LYS A 106 -7.96 22.54 13.96
CA LYS A 106 -8.55 22.74 12.62
C LYS A 106 -8.08 24.05 11.98
N ILE A 107 -7.73 24.00 10.70
CA ILE A 107 -7.31 25.13 9.84
C ILE A 107 -8.16 25.07 8.57
N LEU A 108 -8.84 26.15 8.19
CA LEU A 108 -9.91 26.12 7.19
C LEU A 108 -9.77 27.26 6.15
N GLY A 109 -10.09 26.98 4.88
CA GLY A 109 -10.22 28.02 3.86
C GLY A 109 -8.91 28.77 3.55
N GLU A 110 -8.92 30.09 3.66
CA GLU A 110 -7.75 30.93 3.36
C GLU A 110 -6.63 30.87 4.41
N ASP A 111 -6.91 30.32 5.61
CA ASP A 111 -5.89 30.07 6.64
C ASP A 111 -5.01 28.84 6.32
N VAL A 112 -5.41 28.02 5.33
CA VAL A 112 -4.65 26.85 4.86
C VAL A 112 -3.40 27.30 4.11
N ASP A 113 -2.24 26.90 4.61
CA ASP A 113 -0.94 27.14 3.99
C ASP A 113 -0.01 25.95 4.27
N LEU A 114 0.15 25.09 3.26
CA LEU A 114 0.98 23.89 3.34
C LEU A 114 2.47 24.21 3.54
N THR A 115 2.93 25.41 3.14
CA THR A 115 4.34 25.81 3.23
C THR A 115 4.81 26.11 4.66
N LYS A 116 3.88 26.20 5.62
CA LYS A 116 4.17 26.35 7.06
C LYS A 116 4.37 25.02 7.78
N LEU A 117 4.03 23.89 7.16
CA LEU A 117 4.21 22.56 7.75
C LEU A 117 5.68 22.12 7.61
N PRO A 118 6.26 21.37 8.58
CA PRO A 118 7.62 20.86 8.52
C PRO A 118 7.73 19.65 7.57
N VAL A 119 7.43 19.86 6.30
CA VAL A 119 7.46 18.81 5.26
C VAL A 119 8.88 18.65 4.74
N PRO A 120 9.42 17.43 4.66
CA PRO A 120 10.78 17.20 4.22
C PRO A 120 10.92 17.08 2.70
N LEU A 121 12.04 17.59 2.19
CA LEU A 121 12.65 17.10 0.96
C LEU A 121 13.37 15.79 1.29
N LEU A 122 13.02 14.69 0.62
CA LEU A 122 13.45 13.34 1.03
C LEU A 122 14.81 12.97 0.43
N ASN A 123 14.98 13.19 -0.87
CA ASN A 123 16.22 12.94 -1.59
C ASN A 123 16.67 14.22 -2.31
N LYS A 124 17.98 14.36 -2.51
CA LYS A 124 18.58 15.51 -3.22
C LYS A 124 18.08 15.68 -4.67
N ALA A 125 17.55 14.62 -5.28
CA ALA A 125 17.03 14.64 -6.64
C ALA A 125 15.55 15.04 -6.72
N ASP A 126 14.82 15.01 -5.61
CA ASP A 126 13.35 15.14 -5.63
C ASP A 126 12.90 16.54 -6.09
N GLY A 127 11.80 16.61 -6.83
CA GLY A 127 11.32 17.87 -7.44
C GLY A 127 10.71 18.88 -6.47
N GLY A 128 10.42 18.49 -5.23
CA GLY A 128 9.79 19.31 -4.21
C GLY A 128 9.51 18.54 -2.92
N ASP A 129 8.87 19.20 -1.96
CA ASP A 129 8.62 18.64 -0.63
C ASP A 129 7.42 17.67 -0.62
N TYR A 130 7.64 16.44 -0.13
CA TYR A 130 6.67 15.34 -0.21
C TYR A 130 5.92 15.12 1.12
N ILE A 131 4.74 15.74 1.21
CA ILE A 131 3.87 15.67 2.40
C ILE A 131 3.20 14.30 2.60
N GLN A 132 3.06 13.53 1.52
CA GLN A 132 2.37 12.25 1.52
C GLN A 132 3.27 11.16 0.93
N THR A 133 3.69 10.22 1.77
CA THR A 133 4.48 9.02 1.42
C THR A 133 4.00 7.74 2.09
N LEU A 134 3.25 7.82 3.20
CA LEU A 134 2.82 6.66 4.01
C LEU A 134 1.41 6.85 4.64
N GLY A 135 0.68 7.90 4.25
CA GLY A 135 -0.72 8.08 4.60
C GLY A 135 -1.67 7.47 3.58
N ILE A 136 -2.96 7.55 3.86
CA ILE A 136 -4.03 6.96 3.06
C ILE A 136 -4.74 8.05 2.25
N ASN A 137 -4.75 7.93 0.93
CA ASN A 137 -5.64 8.69 0.04
C ASN A 137 -7.04 8.05 0.10
N ILE A 138 -8.07 8.87 0.25
CA ILE A 138 -9.47 8.42 0.40
C ILE A 138 -10.32 9.14 -0.63
N VAL A 139 -10.96 8.37 -1.51
CA VAL A 139 -11.91 8.85 -2.53
C VAL A 139 -13.17 7.97 -2.53
N GLN A 140 -14.32 8.57 -2.83
CA GLN A 140 -15.62 7.89 -2.84
C GLN A 140 -16.19 7.84 -4.26
N HIS A 141 -16.76 6.69 -4.66
CA HIS A 141 -17.39 6.56 -5.97
C HIS A 141 -18.68 7.40 -6.06
N LEU A 142 -18.84 8.16 -7.15
CA LEU A 142 -19.91 9.16 -7.26
C LEU A 142 -21.33 8.58 -7.31
N THR A 143 -21.48 7.29 -7.66
CA THR A 143 -22.78 6.64 -7.89
C THR A 143 -22.94 5.28 -7.21
N GLU A 144 -21.92 4.79 -6.50
CA GLU A 144 -21.93 3.44 -5.88
C GLU A 144 -21.43 3.51 -4.42
N PRO A 145 -21.85 2.60 -3.54
CA PRO A 145 -21.45 2.61 -2.12
C PRO A 145 -20.03 2.07 -1.90
N TRP A 146 -19.07 2.55 -2.69
CA TRP A 146 -17.66 2.16 -2.62
C TRP A 146 -16.80 3.36 -2.24
N THR A 147 -15.92 3.18 -1.24
CA THR A 147 -14.87 4.13 -0.88
C THR A 147 -13.54 3.42 -1.02
N ASN A 148 -12.64 3.96 -1.85
CA ASN A 148 -11.32 3.38 -2.10
C ASN A 148 -10.28 4.08 -1.24
N TRP A 149 -9.49 3.31 -0.50
CA TRP A 149 -8.32 3.74 0.24
C TRP A 149 -7.04 3.24 -0.43
N SER A 150 -6.10 4.12 -0.75
CA SER A 150 -4.83 3.73 -1.37
C SER A 150 -3.65 4.56 -0.86
N ILE A 151 -2.46 3.98 -0.82
CA ILE A 151 -1.22 4.75 -0.72
C ILE A 151 -0.76 5.13 -2.13
N ALA A 152 -0.66 6.43 -2.39
CA ALA A 152 0.07 7.02 -3.51
C ALA A 152 0.63 8.36 -3.06
N ARG A 153 1.85 8.70 -3.50
CA ARG A 153 2.56 9.90 -3.03
C ARG A 153 1.89 11.20 -3.51
N ALA A 154 2.10 12.29 -2.77
CA ALA A 154 1.76 13.63 -3.23
C ALA A 154 2.80 14.67 -2.78
N MET A 155 3.12 15.58 -3.70
CA MET A 155 4.08 16.69 -3.55
C MET A 155 3.31 18.01 -3.36
N ILE A 156 3.88 18.98 -2.64
CA ILE A 156 3.29 20.33 -2.55
C ILE A 156 3.50 21.08 -3.88
N HIS A 157 2.42 21.63 -4.45
CA HIS A 157 2.46 22.38 -5.72
C HIS A 157 2.21 23.89 -5.53
N ASP A 158 1.08 24.26 -4.93
CA ASP A 158 0.81 25.62 -4.42
C ASP A 158 -0.03 25.56 -3.13
N LYS A 159 -0.59 26.69 -2.69
CA LYS A 159 -1.39 26.73 -1.46
C LYS A 159 -2.79 26.09 -1.53
N ASN A 160 -3.57 26.19 -2.63
CA ASN A 160 -4.95 25.66 -2.75
C ASN A 160 -5.65 25.77 -4.16
N ARG A 161 -5.35 24.92 -5.17
CA ARG A 161 -6.03 24.94 -6.50
C ARG A 161 -6.39 23.57 -7.12
N MET A 162 -7.17 23.54 -8.22
CA MET A 162 -8.62 23.22 -8.37
C MET A 162 -8.82 22.63 -9.82
N ALA A 163 -9.95 22.19 -10.41
CA ALA A 163 -11.35 21.95 -9.99
C ALA A 163 -11.80 20.50 -10.35
N ASP A 164 -12.71 19.89 -9.55
CA ASP A 164 -12.28 18.64 -8.90
C ASP A 164 -13.30 17.51 -8.57
N VAL A 165 -12.77 16.34 -8.18
CA VAL A 165 -13.40 15.24 -7.39
C VAL A 165 -13.12 15.39 -5.88
N PRO A 166 -14.05 15.15 -4.94
CA PRO A 166 -13.77 15.17 -3.49
C PRO A 166 -12.73 14.13 -3.03
N TYR A 167 -11.82 14.52 -2.14
CA TYR A 167 -10.81 13.63 -1.55
C TYR A 167 -10.48 13.98 -0.08
N ALA A 168 -9.86 13.03 0.63
CA ALA A 168 -9.09 13.32 1.84
C ALA A 168 -7.78 12.49 1.87
N ILE A 169 -6.73 13.03 2.51
CA ILE A 169 -5.50 12.30 2.89
C ILE A 169 -5.50 12.13 4.41
N ALA A 170 -5.22 10.93 4.90
CA ALA A 170 -5.05 10.62 6.32
C ALA A 170 -3.60 10.18 6.61
N LEU A 171 -2.80 11.10 7.17
CA LEU A 171 -1.42 10.88 7.58
C LEU A 171 -1.39 10.47 9.07
N GLY A 172 -0.50 9.54 9.42
CA GLY A 172 -0.52 8.91 10.75
C GLY A 172 -1.84 8.18 11.03
N ALA A 173 -2.44 7.60 9.99
CA ALA A 173 -3.60 6.74 10.12
C ALA A 173 -3.25 5.46 10.92
N PRO A 174 -4.25 4.77 11.50
CA PRO A 174 -4.04 3.50 12.20
C PRO A 174 -3.22 2.50 11.37
N PRO A 175 -2.17 1.86 11.93
CA PRO A 175 -1.25 1.03 11.13
C PRO A 175 -1.94 -0.05 10.28
N ILE A 176 -3.01 -0.66 10.77
CA ILE A 176 -3.74 -1.69 10.02
C ILE A 176 -4.53 -1.13 8.82
N ALA A 177 -4.93 0.15 8.88
CA ALA A 177 -5.57 0.84 7.76
C ALA A 177 -4.54 1.19 6.67
N VAL A 178 -3.33 1.58 7.06
CA VAL A 178 -2.20 1.79 6.14
C VAL A 178 -1.81 0.47 5.45
N MET A 179 -1.80 -0.65 6.19
CA MET A 179 -1.65 -1.98 5.61
C MET A 179 -2.77 -2.33 4.61
N ALA A 180 -4.04 -2.13 4.96
CA ALA A 180 -5.17 -2.43 4.07
C ALA A 180 -5.16 -1.56 2.80
N ALA A 181 -4.85 -0.27 2.91
CA ALA A 181 -4.64 0.65 1.77
C ALA A 181 -3.40 0.33 0.90
N SER A 182 -2.62 -0.67 1.30
CA SER A 182 -1.48 -1.23 0.53
C SER A 182 -1.80 -2.61 -0.06
N MET A 183 -3.02 -3.12 0.08
CA MET A 183 -3.42 -4.44 -0.44
C MET A 183 -4.11 -4.34 -1.80
N PRO A 184 -3.81 -5.25 -2.75
CA PRO A 184 -4.58 -5.40 -3.98
C PRO A 184 -5.91 -6.11 -3.69
N LEU A 185 -6.86 -5.37 -3.12
CA LEU A 185 -8.24 -5.82 -2.92
C LEU A 185 -9.03 -5.80 -4.25
N PRO A 186 -10.11 -6.61 -4.39
CA PRO A 186 -10.99 -6.52 -5.55
C PRO A 186 -11.73 -5.17 -5.61
N ALA A 187 -11.95 -4.65 -6.82
CA ALA A 187 -12.75 -3.45 -7.03
C ALA A 187 -14.16 -3.57 -6.40
N GLY A 188 -14.66 -2.47 -5.83
CA GLY A 188 -15.93 -2.43 -5.10
C GLY A 188 -15.85 -2.90 -3.63
N VAL A 189 -14.71 -3.46 -3.18
CA VAL A 189 -14.45 -3.68 -1.75
C VAL A 189 -13.97 -2.37 -1.12
N THR A 190 -14.49 -2.02 0.06
CA THR A 190 -14.04 -0.85 0.84
C THR A 190 -13.03 -1.29 1.90
N GLU A 191 -11.81 -0.74 1.89
CA GLU A 191 -10.72 -1.14 2.79
C GLU A 191 -11.08 -0.98 4.28
N ALA A 192 -11.91 0.02 4.63
CA ALA A 192 -12.38 0.22 6.01
C ALA A 192 -13.17 -0.98 6.56
N GLU A 193 -13.92 -1.67 5.71
CA GLU A 193 -14.68 -2.88 6.05
C GLU A 193 -13.77 -4.10 6.10
N TYR A 194 -12.76 -4.14 5.22
CA TYR A 194 -11.71 -5.16 5.25
C TYR A 194 -10.89 -5.08 6.55
N VAL A 195 -10.50 -3.88 6.99
CA VAL A 195 -9.89 -3.62 8.31
C VAL A 195 -10.77 -4.13 9.44
N GLY A 196 -12.07 -3.80 9.40
CA GLY A 196 -13.05 -4.27 10.39
C GLY A 196 -13.10 -5.80 10.49
N SER A 197 -13.03 -6.47 9.34
CA SER A 197 -13.01 -7.93 9.20
C SER A 197 -11.70 -8.55 9.70
N LEU A 198 -10.56 -7.91 9.40
CA LEU A 198 -9.22 -8.38 9.74
C LEU A 198 -8.92 -8.28 11.25
N CYS A 199 -9.43 -7.25 11.93
CA CYS A 199 -9.21 -7.04 13.36
C CYS A 199 -10.24 -7.73 14.26
N GLY A 200 -11.41 -8.11 13.71
CA GLY A 200 -12.59 -8.47 14.51
C GLY A 200 -13.22 -7.28 15.25
N SER A 201 -12.81 -6.06 14.88
CA SER A 201 -13.25 -4.79 15.48
C SER A 201 -13.20 -3.68 14.41
N PRO A 202 -14.13 -2.73 14.42
CA PRO A 202 -14.16 -1.60 13.49
C PRO A 202 -12.89 -0.74 13.50
N LEU A 203 -12.79 0.11 12.48
CA LEU A 203 -12.18 1.42 12.63
C LEU A 203 -13.25 2.44 13.07
N GLU A 204 -12.93 3.31 14.03
CA GLU A 204 -13.73 4.52 14.28
C GLU A 204 -13.49 5.51 13.13
N LEU A 205 -14.55 5.98 12.49
CA LEU A 205 -14.48 6.93 11.37
C LEU A 205 -15.19 8.24 11.74
N VAL A 206 -14.59 9.38 11.37
CA VAL A 206 -15.19 10.71 11.52
C VAL A 206 -15.36 11.35 10.14
N LYS A 207 -16.42 12.12 9.95
CA LYS A 207 -16.65 12.85 8.69
C LYS A 207 -15.65 14.00 8.55
N CYS A 208 -15.28 14.33 7.32
CA CYS A 208 -14.61 15.58 6.97
C CYS A 208 -15.45 16.82 7.38
N GLU A 209 -14.79 17.95 7.61
CA GLU A 209 -15.41 19.26 7.81
C GLU A 209 -15.98 19.82 6.50
N THR A 210 -15.29 19.56 5.38
CA THR A 210 -15.48 20.26 4.09
C THR A 210 -16.14 19.41 2.99
N ASN A 211 -16.22 18.09 3.16
CA ASN A 211 -16.87 17.19 2.22
C ASN A 211 -17.52 15.99 2.97
N ASP A 212 -18.20 15.08 2.25
CA ASP A 212 -18.93 13.95 2.85
C ASP A 212 -18.08 12.69 3.11
N ILE A 213 -16.75 12.76 2.89
CA ILE A 213 -15.84 11.63 3.09
C ILE A 213 -15.66 11.34 4.59
N TYR A 214 -15.42 10.07 4.91
CA TYR A 214 -15.13 9.58 6.26
C TYR A 214 -13.67 9.11 6.35
N VAL A 215 -12.97 9.58 7.39
CA VAL A 215 -11.54 9.34 7.63
C VAL A 215 -11.32 8.65 8.99
N PRO A 216 -10.22 7.90 9.21
CA PRO A 216 -9.95 7.28 10.50
C PRO A 216 -9.86 8.32 11.62
N ALA A 217 -10.68 8.16 12.67
CA ALA A 217 -10.82 9.15 13.75
C ALA A 217 -9.52 9.40 14.54
N ASN A 218 -8.64 8.40 14.59
CA ASN A 218 -7.34 8.46 15.29
C ASN A 218 -6.17 8.93 14.40
N SER A 219 -6.44 9.41 13.16
CA SER A 219 -5.38 9.93 12.27
C SER A 219 -4.64 11.10 12.90
N GLU A 220 -3.34 11.23 12.66
CA GLU A 220 -2.53 12.32 13.19
C GLU A 220 -2.81 13.64 12.47
N ILE A 221 -2.86 13.63 11.14
CA ILE A 221 -3.17 14.79 10.28
C ILE A 221 -4.11 14.33 9.17
N VAL A 222 -5.16 15.12 8.90
CA VAL A 222 -6.07 14.93 7.78
C VAL A 222 -6.02 16.17 6.89
N LEU A 223 -5.69 15.98 5.62
CA LEU A 223 -5.86 16.99 4.58
C LEU A 223 -7.22 16.72 3.92
N GLU A 224 -8.12 17.70 3.93
CA GLU A 224 -9.41 17.58 3.27
C GLU A 224 -9.46 18.49 2.05
N GLY A 225 -9.98 17.99 0.94
CA GLY A 225 -10.20 18.84 -0.21
C GLY A 225 -10.67 18.08 -1.43
N THR A 226 -10.05 18.41 -2.57
CA THR A 226 -10.59 18.07 -3.88
C THR A 226 -9.46 17.91 -4.95
N ILE A 227 -9.51 16.87 -5.81
CA ILE A 227 -8.51 16.52 -6.85
C ILE A 227 -8.97 16.97 -8.24
N SER A 228 -8.15 17.72 -8.96
CA SER A 228 -8.51 18.33 -10.25
C SER A 228 -8.68 17.31 -11.38
N VAL A 229 -9.74 17.48 -12.18
CA VAL A 229 -9.99 16.67 -13.39
C VAL A 229 -9.45 17.33 -14.67
N THR A 230 -9.04 18.59 -14.61
CA THR A 230 -8.49 19.36 -15.75
C THR A 230 -7.05 19.80 -15.53
N ASP A 231 -6.73 20.25 -14.32
CA ASP A 231 -5.51 21.01 -14.06
C ASP A 231 -4.41 20.06 -13.59
N ARG A 232 -3.25 20.18 -14.21
CA ARG A 232 -2.06 19.38 -13.91
C ARG A 232 -0.88 20.28 -13.56
N GLY A 233 0.01 19.76 -12.73
CA GLY A 233 1.30 20.36 -12.42
C GLY A 233 2.40 19.31 -12.48
N LYS A 234 3.65 19.79 -12.43
CA LYS A 234 4.82 18.91 -12.36
C LYS A 234 4.87 18.16 -11.03
N GLU A 235 5.14 16.87 -11.13
CA GLU A 235 5.36 15.91 -10.06
C GLU A 235 6.55 15.03 -10.45
N GLY A 236 7.29 14.57 -9.45
CA GLY A 236 8.64 14.07 -9.66
C GLY A 236 9.64 15.23 -9.79
N LEU A 237 10.93 14.96 -9.80
CA LEU A 237 11.54 13.63 -9.68
C LEU A 237 11.32 13.03 -8.27
N PHE A 238 11.53 11.72 -8.11
CA PHE A 238 11.38 11.05 -6.81
C PHE A 238 12.41 9.91 -6.63
N GLY A 239 12.80 9.62 -5.39
CA GLY A 239 13.50 8.39 -5.02
C GLY A 239 12.55 7.19 -4.96
N GLU A 240 12.61 6.31 -5.95
CA GLU A 240 11.66 5.20 -6.12
C GLU A 240 12.01 3.92 -5.36
N MET A 241 11.01 3.05 -5.18
CA MET A 241 11.13 1.74 -4.52
C MET A 241 12.15 0.79 -5.16
N HIS A 242 12.53 1.04 -6.41
CA HIS A 242 13.56 0.30 -7.14
C HIS A 242 15.00 0.69 -6.71
N GLY A 243 15.16 1.76 -5.93
CA GLY A 243 16.45 2.24 -5.44
C GLY A 243 17.14 3.28 -6.32
N TYR A 244 16.39 3.96 -7.17
CA TYR A 244 16.87 4.96 -8.14
C TYR A 244 15.98 6.21 -8.15
N SER A 245 16.54 7.33 -8.60
CA SER A 245 15.80 8.49 -9.09
C SER A 245 16.20 8.68 -10.55
N PHE A 246 15.24 8.58 -11.48
CA PHE A 246 15.47 8.97 -12.86
C PHE A 246 15.47 10.51 -12.94
N LEU A 247 16.34 11.09 -13.75
CA LEU A 247 16.60 12.54 -13.75
C LEU A 247 15.87 13.30 -14.87
N ASP A 248 15.06 12.56 -15.61
CA ASP A 248 14.34 12.92 -16.82
C ASP A 248 12.82 12.63 -16.70
N GLU A 249 12.38 12.00 -15.60
CA GLU A 249 10.97 11.68 -15.32
C GLU A 249 10.26 12.77 -14.49
N GLU A 250 10.06 13.95 -15.08
CA GLU A 250 9.18 15.00 -14.53
C GLU A 250 7.80 14.94 -15.24
N LEU A 251 6.77 14.48 -14.54
CA LEU A 251 5.46 14.15 -15.12
C LEU A 251 4.39 15.18 -14.77
N ASP A 252 3.50 15.47 -15.73
CA ASP A 252 2.31 16.29 -15.48
C ASP A 252 1.24 15.43 -14.77
N GLN A 253 1.05 15.61 -13.45
CA GLN A 253 0.07 14.87 -12.64
C GLN A 253 -1.12 15.76 -12.22
N PRO A 254 -2.30 15.18 -11.90
CA PRO A 254 -3.47 15.93 -11.40
C PRO A 254 -3.16 16.73 -10.13
N LEU A 255 -3.64 17.98 -10.07
CA LEU A 255 -3.46 18.83 -8.88
C LEU A 255 -4.41 18.46 -7.74
N TYR A 256 -3.92 18.60 -6.50
CA TYR A 256 -4.69 18.37 -5.28
C TYR A 256 -4.93 19.70 -4.57
N LYS A 257 -6.20 20.15 -4.50
CA LYS A 257 -6.59 21.27 -3.66
C LYS A 257 -6.79 20.80 -2.22
N VAL A 258 -6.16 21.49 -1.28
CA VAL A 258 -6.52 21.40 0.14
C VAL A 258 -7.46 22.56 0.50
N ASN A 259 -8.62 22.25 1.08
CA ASN A 259 -9.62 23.21 1.55
C ASN A 259 -9.67 23.29 3.09
N ALA A 260 -9.20 22.25 3.79
CA ALA A 260 -9.05 22.21 5.24
C ALA A 260 -7.93 21.27 5.68
N ILE A 261 -7.38 21.51 6.87
CA ILE A 261 -6.47 20.62 7.59
C ILE A 261 -7.03 20.42 8.99
N THR A 262 -7.17 19.18 9.44
CA THR A 262 -7.53 18.85 10.82
C THR A 262 -6.51 17.89 11.41
N HIS A 263 -6.02 18.14 12.62
CA HIS A 263 -4.94 17.34 13.19
C HIS A 263 -5.05 17.17 14.72
N ARG A 264 -4.34 16.16 15.24
CA ARG A 264 -4.15 15.92 16.67
C ARG A 264 -3.24 16.99 17.30
N GLU A 265 -3.35 17.15 18.61
CA GLU A 265 -2.35 17.89 19.37
C GLU A 265 -0.98 17.18 19.32
N ASN A 266 0.09 17.95 19.13
CA ASN A 266 1.44 17.42 18.88
C ASN A 266 1.46 16.32 17.81
N ALA A 267 0.84 16.58 16.64
CA ALA A 267 0.65 15.60 15.57
C ALA A 267 1.98 15.04 15.04
N ILE A 268 2.00 13.73 14.76
CA ILE A 268 3.17 13.05 14.21
C ILE A 268 2.95 12.80 12.70
N LEU A 269 3.84 13.33 11.86
CA LEU A 269 3.90 12.99 10.43
C LEU A 269 4.77 11.74 10.25
N PRO A 270 4.20 10.57 9.89
CA PRO A 270 5.02 9.45 9.42
C PRO A 270 5.59 9.77 8.03
N LEU A 271 6.82 9.32 7.77
CA LEU A 271 7.44 9.37 6.46
C LEU A 271 7.95 7.98 6.07
N SER A 272 7.93 7.69 4.77
CA SER A 272 8.78 6.69 4.14
C SER A 272 9.86 7.39 3.32
N VAL A 273 11.06 6.81 3.25
CA VAL A 273 12.14 7.30 2.38
C VAL A 273 12.55 6.13 1.46
N PRO A 274 11.83 5.89 0.34
CA PRO A 274 12.08 4.73 -0.51
C PRO A 274 13.50 4.72 -1.09
N GLY A 275 13.99 3.54 -1.44
CA GLY A 275 15.35 3.40 -1.92
C GLY A 275 15.78 1.96 -2.11
N ARG A 276 17.05 1.65 -1.82
CA ARG A 276 17.64 0.36 -2.17
C ARG A 276 17.30 -0.73 -1.15
N ALA A 277 16.75 -1.85 -1.62
CA ALA A 277 16.41 -3.07 -0.88
C ALA A 277 17.48 -3.60 0.11
N THR A 278 18.75 -3.21 -0.04
CA THR A 278 19.82 -3.47 0.94
C THR A 278 19.51 -2.92 2.34
N GLY A 279 18.74 -1.83 2.42
CA GLY A 279 17.99 -1.44 3.61
C GLY A 279 16.50 -1.45 3.27
N PRO A 280 15.75 -2.52 3.56
CA PRO A 280 14.34 -2.60 3.16
C PRO A 280 13.50 -1.59 3.96
N ASP A 281 12.79 -0.74 3.25
CA ASP A 281 11.84 0.26 3.75
C ASP A 281 10.38 -0.23 3.60
N GLU A 282 9.40 0.64 3.78
CA GLU A 282 7.97 0.31 3.76
C GLU A 282 7.50 -0.17 2.38
N THR A 283 8.08 0.35 1.28
CA THR A 283 7.74 -0.10 -0.08
C THR A 283 8.12 -1.57 -0.30
N HIS A 284 9.22 -2.02 0.31
CA HIS A 284 9.68 -3.39 0.28
C HIS A 284 8.88 -4.29 1.25
N THR A 285 8.74 -3.82 2.49
CA THR A 285 8.20 -4.62 3.60
C THR A 285 6.68 -4.69 3.64
N MET A 286 5.97 -3.70 3.07
CA MET A 286 4.52 -3.71 2.95
C MET A 286 4.09 -4.19 1.57
N ILE A 287 4.40 -3.47 0.49
CA ILE A 287 3.86 -3.77 -0.86
C ILE A 287 4.30 -5.17 -1.32
N GLY A 288 5.60 -5.47 -1.23
CA GLY A 288 6.15 -6.79 -1.60
C GLY A 288 5.56 -7.95 -0.78
N THR A 289 5.37 -7.75 0.53
CA THR A 289 4.78 -8.76 1.42
C THR A 289 3.28 -8.97 1.14
N LEU A 290 2.53 -7.91 0.86
CA LEU A 290 1.09 -7.99 0.61
C LEU A 290 0.77 -8.53 -0.80
N ALA A 291 1.60 -8.21 -1.80
CA ALA A 291 1.58 -8.88 -3.10
C ALA A 291 1.90 -10.39 -2.95
N SER A 292 2.92 -10.74 -2.16
CA SER A 292 3.24 -12.15 -1.85
C SER A 292 2.10 -12.86 -1.12
N ALA A 293 1.40 -12.17 -0.22
CA ALA A 293 0.22 -12.69 0.46
C ALA A 293 -0.96 -12.90 -0.51
N LYS A 294 -1.13 -12.05 -1.53
CA LYS A 294 -2.13 -12.24 -2.58
C LYS A 294 -1.81 -13.43 -3.48
N ILE A 295 -0.54 -13.61 -3.86
CA ILE A 295 -0.07 -14.81 -4.59
C ILE A 295 -0.30 -16.07 -3.73
N ARG A 296 -0.04 -15.99 -2.43
CA ARG A 296 -0.35 -17.08 -1.48
C ARG A 296 -1.86 -17.37 -1.39
N GLN A 297 -2.74 -16.35 -1.43
CA GLN A 297 -4.19 -16.56 -1.47
C GLN A 297 -4.58 -17.35 -2.72
N LEU A 298 -4.10 -16.95 -3.90
CA LEU A 298 -4.35 -17.66 -5.17
C LEU A 298 -3.81 -19.11 -5.15
N LEU A 299 -2.74 -19.36 -4.38
CA LEU A 299 -2.22 -20.70 -4.10
C LEU A 299 -3.00 -21.46 -3.00
N GLN A 300 -3.83 -20.82 -2.19
CA GLN A 300 -4.68 -21.47 -1.18
C GLN A 300 -6.11 -21.72 -1.69
N ASP A 301 -6.61 -20.90 -2.62
CA ASP A 301 -7.86 -21.10 -3.36
C ASP A 301 -7.92 -22.48 -4.06
N ASN A 302 -9.08 -22.86 -4.59
CA ASN A 302 -9.36 -24.18 -5.16
C ASN A 302 -8.51 -24.60 -6.40
N VAL A 303 -7.57 -23.76 -6.81
CA VAL A 303 -6.58 -24.01 -7.86
C VAL A 303 -5.38 -24.78 -7.29
N HIS A 304 -4.82 -25.69 -8.08
CA HIS A 304 -3.66 -26.52 -7.71
C HIS A 304 -2.43 -26.33 -8.60
N ARG A 305 -2.60 -25.71 -9.78
CA ARG A 305 -1.50 -25.38 -10.69
C ARG A 305 -1.64 -23.93 -11.09
N LEU A 306 -0.64 -23.12 -10.74
CA LEU A 306 -0.44 -21.80 -11.35
C LEU A 306 0.66 -21.91 -12.40
N LEU A 307 0.58 -21.07 -13.42
CA LEU A 307 1.61 -20.88 -14.44
C LEU A 307 2.00 -19.40 -14.43
N VAL A 308 3.29 -19.12 -14.33
CA VAL A 308 3.84 -17.76 -14.49
C VAL A 308 4.32 -17.64 -15.92
N VAL A 309 3.86 -16.65 -16.67
CA VAL A 309 4.19 -16.45 -18.10
C VAL A 309 4.61 -15.00 -18.32
N GLY A 310 5.37 -14.75 -19.38
CA GLY A 310 5.77 -13.40 -19.80
C GLY A 310 4.62 -12.62 -20.44
N ASP A 311 4.79 -11.31 -20.57
CA ASP A 311 3.78 -10.39 -21.12
C ASP A 311 3.46 -10.63 -22.61
N ASP A 312 4.30 -11.41 -23.32
CA ASP A 312 4.03 -11.84 -24.69
C ASP A 312 3.02 -13.01 -24.79
N ILE A 313 2.59 -13.57 -23.66
CA ILE A 313 1.60 -14.66 -23.57
C ILE A 313 0.25 -14.12 -23.14
N ASN A 314 -0.77 -14.24 -23.99
CA ASN A 314 -2.15 -13.94 -23.61
C ASN A 314 -2.71 -15.01 -22.64
N PRO A 315 -2.95 -14.70 -21.34
CA PRO A 315 -3.40 -15.69 -20.37
C PRO A 315 -4.85 -16.16 -20.60
N PHE A 316 -5.61 -15.45 -21.46
CA PHE A 316 -6.97 -15.83 -21.84
C PHE A 316 -7.01 -16.77 -23.07
N ASN A 317 -5.88 -16.98 -23.76
CA ASN A 317 -5.77 -17.93 -24.86
C ASN A 317 -5.13 -19.24 -24.40
N PHE A 318 -5.91 -20.31 -24.38
CA PHE A 318 -5.45 -21.64 -23.97
C PHE A 318 -4.26 -22.15 -24.81
N ASN A 319 -4.20 -21.82 -26.10
CA ASN A 319 -3.11 -22.27 -26.98
C ASN A 319 -1.78 -21.61 -26.61
N ASP A 320 -1.80 -20.30 -26.32
CA ASP A 320 -0.60 -19.52 -25.98
C ASP A 320 -0.07 -19.93 -24.60
N VAL A 321 -0.97 -20.12 -23.62
CA VAL A 321 -0.63 -20.64 -22.29
C VAL A 321 -0.04 -22.05 -22.36
N MET A 322 -0.61 -22.94 -23.18
CA MET A 322 -0.07 -24.29 -23.37
C MET A 322 1.25 -24.31 -24.14
N TRP A 323 1.44 -23.42 -25.11
CA TRP A 323 2.71 -23.23 -25.82
C TRP A 323 3.80 -22.74 -24.87
N ALA A 324 3.53 -21.71 -24.07
CA ALA A 324 4.45 -21.19 -23.05
C ALA A 324 4.85 -22.28 -22.04
N PHE A 325 3.87 -23.01 -21.49
CA PHE A 325 4.13 -24.10 -20.55
C PHE A 325 4.96 -25.23 -21.18
N ALA A 326 4.67 -25.62 -22.42
CA ALA A 326 5.38 -26.71 -23.10
C ALA A 326 6.78 -26.34 -23.60
N THR A 327 7.13 -25.04 -23.69
CA THR A 327 8.41 -24.58 -24.29
C THR A 327 9.33 -23.84 -23.32
N ARG A 328 8.80 -23.18 -22.28
CA ARG A 328 9.59 -22.36 -21.34
C ARG A 328 9.76 -23.00 -19.97
N CYS A 329 8.76 -23.71 -19.46
CA CYS A 329 8.82 -24.36 -18.14
C CYS A 329 9.56 -25.72 -18.21
N ARG A 330 10.82 -25.78 -17.78
CA ARG A 330 11.60 -27.02 -17.76
C ARG A 330 11.08 -27.97 -16.67
N PRO A 331 10.62 -29.20 -17.02
CA PRO A 331 10.07 -30.14 -16.05
C PRO A 331 11.00 -30.41 -14.86
N SER A 332 10.43 -30.46 -13.66
CA SER A 332 11.13 -30.59 -12.36
C SER A 332 12.16 -29.51 -11.98
N MET A 333 12.64 -28.65 -12.88
CA MET A 333 13.55 -27.55 -12.55
C MET A 333 12.78 -26.26 -12.25
N ASP A 334 11.78 -25.97 -13.08
CA ASP A 334 10.98 -24.75 -13.02
C ASP A 334 9.57 -25.01 -12.45
N GLU A 335 9.32 -26.25 -11.99
CA GLU A 335 8.10 -26.67 -11.29
C GLU A 335 8.32 -26.67 -9.76
N PHE A 336 7.86 -25.60 -9.10
CA PHE A 336 7.96 -25.43 -7.66
C PHE A 336 6.79 -26.11 -6.95
N HIS A 337 7.07 -27.24 -6.29
CA HIS A 337 6.05 -28.05 -5.60
C HIS A 337 5.83 -27.64 -4.15
N PHE A 338 4.57 -27.47 -3.76
CA PHE A 338 4.14 -27.10 -2.41
C PHE A 338 3.44 -28.29 -1.75
N ALA A 339 4.04 -28.82 -0.68
CA ALA A 339 3.62 -30.07 -0.02
C ALA A 339 2.93 -29.84 1.33
N ASP A 340 3.14 -28.67 1.93
CA ASP A 340 2.75 -28.26 3.28
C ASP A 340 1.62 -27.21 3.31
N VAL A 341 1.05 -26.89 2.13
CA VAL A 341 -0.10 -25.98 1.95
C VAL A 341 -1.44 -26.74 1.98
N ASP A 342 -2.54 -26.06 2.29
CA ASP A 342 -3.89 -26.64 2.23
C ASP A 342 -4.27 -27.04 0.79
N ALA A 343 -4.90 -28.20 0.64
CA ALA A 343 -5.34 -28.77 -0.63
C ALA A 343 -6.87 -28.72 -0.78
N TYR A 344 -7.36 -28.54 -2.01
CA TYR A 344 -8.78 -28.68 -2.32
C TYR A 344 -9.15 -30.17 -2.52
N PRO A 345 -9.87 -30.81 -1.58
CA PRO A 345 -10.04 -32.26 -1.58
C PRO A 345 -10.89 -32.77 -2.76
N LEU A 346 -11.70 -31.92 -3.40
CA LEU A 346 -12.56 -32.30 -4.53
C LEU A 346 -11.78 -32.48 -5.85
N VAL A 347 -10.49 -32.10 -5.90
CA VAL A 347 -9.63 -32.43 -7.04
C VAL A 347 -9.43 -33.95 -7.09
N PRO A 348 -9.66 -34.65 -8.23
CA PRO A 348 -9.67 -36.11 -8.27
C PRO A 348 -8.38 -36.78 -7.79
N TYR A 349 -7.20 -36.23 -8.11
CA TYR A 349 -5.92 -36.79 -7.65
C TYR A 349 -5.62 -36.53 -6.17
N MET A 350 -6.34 -35.64 -5.49
CA MET A 350 -6.27 -35.47 -4.03
C MET A 350 -7.26 -36.40 -3.32
N SER A 351 -8.48 -36.54 -3.83
CA SER A 351 -9.51 -37.40 -3.24
C SER A 351 -9.29 -38.89 -3.49
N HIS A 352 -8.67 -39.27 -4.62
CA HIS A 352 -8.55 -40.65 -5.09
C HIS A 352 -7.12 -41.05 -5.53
N GLY A 353 -6.15 -40.13 -5.46
CA GLY A 353 -4.74 -40.44 -5.72
C GLY A 353 -3.99 -40.97 -4.49
N PRO A 354 -2.67 -41.22 -4.61
CA PRO A 354 -1.85 -41.82 -3.56
C PRO A 354 -1.41 -40.83 -2.44
N GLY A 355 -1.85 -39.57 -2.50
CA GLY A 355 -1.40 -38.50 -1.59
C GLY A 355 -2.34 -38.21 -0.41
N THR A 356 -1.98 -37.19 0.36
CA THR A 356 -2.83 -36.60 1.42
C THR A 356 -4.02 -35.85 0.84
N LYS A 357 -5.23 -36.06 1.36
CA LYS A 357 -6.45 -35.44 0.79
C LYS A 357 -6.61 -33.94 1.06
N LEU A 358 -5.94 -33.42 2.09
CA LEU A 358 -6.14 -32.07 2.65
C LEU A 358 -4.89 -31.18 2.61
N THR A 359 -3.73 -31.74 2.24
CA THR A 359 -2.45 -31.01 2.21
C THR A 359 -1.63 -31.36 0.99
N GLY A 360 -0.88 -30.39 0.48
CA GLY A 360 0.04 -30.51 -0.63
C GLY A 360 -0.63 -30.62 -2.00
N GLY A 361 0.07 -31.26 -2.95
CA GLY A 361 -0.44 -31.49 -4.29
C GLY A 361 -0.61 -30.22 -5.13
N LYS A 362 0.04 -29.11 -4.75
CA LYS A 362 0.04 -27.86 -5.52
C LYS A 362 1.41 -27.58 -6.14
N VAL A 363 1.41 -26.84 -7.26
CA VAL A 363 2.63 -26.53 -8.03
C VAL A 363 2.52 -25.17 -8.71
N VAL A 364 3.63 -24.43 -8.76
CA VAL A 364 3.83 -23.29 -9.67
C VAL A 364 4.75 -23.75 -10.79
N GLY A 365 4.29 -23.72 -12.03
CA GLY A 365 5.16 -23.87 -13.20
C GLY A 365 5.65 -22.49 -13.64
N ASN A 366 6.96 -22.26 -13.58
CA ASN A 366 7.55 -21.03 -14.08
C ASN A 366 7.84 -21.16 -15.58
N CYS A 367 7.14 -20.36 -16.39
CA CYS A 367 7.35 -20.26 -17.84
C CYS A 367 8.09 -18.96 -18.23
N LEU A 368 8.71 -18.25 -17.27
CA LEU A 368 9.65 -17.16 -17.56
C LEU A 368 11.03 -17.74 -17.86
N LEU A 369 11.62 -17.31 -18.97
CA LEU A 369 13.01 -17.58 -19.32
C LEU A 369 13.95 -16.68 -18.48
N PRO A 370 15.23 -17.04 -18.28
CA PRO A 370 16.09 -16.38 -17.29
C PRO A 370 16.28 -14.86 -17.46
N LEU A 371 16.16 -14.32 -18.68
CA LEU A 371 16.35 -12.88 -18.94
C LEU A 371 15.11 -12.03 -18.66
N GLU A 372 13.90 -12.61 -18.62
CA GLU A 372 12.69 -11.88 -18.18
C GLU A 372 12.84 -11.37 -16.73
N TYR A 373 13.66 -12.03 -15.90
CA TYR A 373 14.01 -11.56 -14.54
C TYR A 373 14.97 -10.36 -14.51
N GLU A 374 15.68 -10.11 -15.61
CA GLU A 374 16.57 -8.95 -15.81
C GLU A 374 15.87 -7.83 -16.61
N MET A 375 14.57 -7.99 -16.90
CA MET A 375 13.76 -7.17 -17.81
C MET A 375 14.29 -7.14 -19.26
N GLU A 376 15.08 -8.15 -19.66
CA GLU A 376 15.62 -8.29 -21.01
C GLU A 376 14.95 -9.42 -21.80
N GLN A 377 14.74 -9.21 -23.10
CA GLN A 377 14.21 -10.22 -24.02
C GLN A 377 15.18 -10.41 -25.19
N ASN A 378 15.71 -11.62 -25.39
CA ASN A 378 16.63 -11.94 -26.49
C ASN A 378 16.06 -12.89 -27.57
N TRP A 379 14.74 -13.10 -27.56
CA TRP A 379 13.99 -13.84 -28.58
C TRP A 379 12.90 -12.96 -29.21
N VAL A 380 12.40 -13.39 -30.37
CA VAL A 380 11.17 -12.90 -30.98
C VAL A 380 10.29 -14.12 -31.24
N THR A 381 8.99 -14.03 -30.99
CA THR A 381 8.06 -15.14 -31.22
C THR A 381 7.92 -15.40 -32.73
N CYS A 382 8.09 -16.65 -33.14
CA CYS A 382 8.15 -17.03 -34.56
C CYS A 382 6.76 -17.23 -35.19
N ASP A 383 5.90 -16.22 -35.04
CA ASP A 383 4.54 -16.16 -35.57
C ASP A 383 4.40 -15.08 -36.67
N PHE A 384 3.20 -14.91 -37.23
CA PHE A 384 2.96 -13.92 -38.30
C PHE A 384 2.96 -12.46 -37.82
N ALA A 385 2.56 -12.18 -36.58
CA ALA A 385 2.47 -10.83 -36.04
C ALA A 385 3.84 -10.27 -35.63
N ASN A 386 4.71 -11.11 -35.08
CA ASN A 386 5.99 -10.72 -34.48
C ASN A 386 7.20 -11.11 -35.33
N GLY A 387 7.13 -12.20 -36.10
CA GLY A 387 8.25 -12.73 -36.88
C GLY A 387 8.56 -11.98 -38.19
N TYR A 388 7.78 -10.95 -38.55
CA TYR A 388 7.87 -10.26 -39.84
C TYR A 388 7.70 -8.74 -39.71
N PRO A 389 8.42 -7.92 -40.51
CA PRO A 389 8.22 -6.47 -40.58
C PRO A 389 6.81 -6.06 -41.02
N GLU A 390 6.35 -4.88 -40.60
CA GLU A 390 4.98 -4.41 -40.88
C GLU A 390 4.66 -4.30 -42.38
N ASP A 391 5.58 -3.78 -43.18
CA ASP A 391 5.41 -3.65 -44.64
C ASP A 391 5.29 -5.01 -45.35
N VAL A 392 5.83 -6.08 -44.75
CA VAL A 392 5.67 -7.45 -45.22
C VAL A 392 4.33 -8.01 -44.79
N LYS A 393 3.89 -7.77 -43.55
CA LYS A 393 2.60 -8.22 -43.01
C LYS A 393 1.43 -7.58 -43.76
N GLU A 394 1.41 -6.25 -43.90
CA GLU A 394 0.42 -5.50 -44.67
C GLU A 394 0.29 -6.04 -46.10
N LYS A 395 1.42 -6.18 -46.80
CA LYS A 395 1.51 -6.65 -48.19
C LYS A 395 1.10 -8.11 -48.40
N VAL A 396 1.14 -8.94 -47.35
CA VAL A 396 0.57 -10.29 -47.35
C VAL A 396 -0.95 -10.22 -47.16
N LEU A 397 -1.42 -9.45 -46.16
CA LEU A 397 -2.84 -9.29 -45.85
C LEU A 397 -3.62 -8.66 -47.01
N GLU A 398 -3.13 -7.59 -47.63
CA GLU A 398 -3.72 -6.97 -48.84
C GLU A 398 -3.95 -7.98 -49.98
N ARG A 399 -3.19 -9.08 -49.99
CA ARG A 399 -3.14 -10.06 -51.07
C ARG A 399 -3.77 -11.39 -50.72
N TRP A 400 -4.25 -11.58 -49.48
CA TRP A 400 -4.70 -12.87 -48.97
C TRP A 400 -5.78 -13.52 -49.85
N ASP A 401 -6.90 -12.83 -50.05
CA ASP A 401 -8.01 -13.24 -50.92
C ASP A 401 -7.53 -13.48 -52.36
N ARG A 402 -6.58 -12.66 -52.82
CA ARG A 402 -6.00 -12.70 -54.18
C ARG A 402 -5.04 -13.88 -54.38
N PHE A 403 -4.64 -14.57 -53.31
CA PHE A 403 -3.90 -15.84 -53.40
C PHE A 403 -4.84 -17.06 -53.43
N GLY A 404 -6.10 -16.94 -52.99
CA GLY A 404 -7.04 -18.06 -52.90
C GLY A 404 -6.62 -19.10 -51.85
N LEU A 405 -6.33 -18.63 -50.63
CA LEU A 405 -5.82 -19.43 -49.50
C LEU A 405 -6.85 -19.60 -48.36
N GLU A 406 -8.12 -19.34 -48.62
CA GLU A 406 -9.27 -19.61 -47.74
C GLU A 406 -10.05 -20.87 -48.18
#